data_AF-A0A0L7LGT6-F1
#
_entry.id   AF-A0A0L7LGT6-F1
#
_cell.length_a   1.000
_cell.length_b   1.000
_cell.length_c   1.000
_cell.angle_alpha   90.00
_cell.angle_beta   90.00
_cell.angle_gamma   90.00
#
_symmetry.space_group_name_H-M   'P 1'
#
loop_
_entity.id
_entity.type
_entity.pdbx_description
1 polymer ?
#
loop_
_entity_poly.entity_id
_entity_poly.type
_entity_poly.pdbx_seq_one_letter_code
_entity_poly.pdbx_strand_id
1 'polypeptide(L)'
;MRTGDSNARLASIFKTSESTFQRMLNEGREALLVDYVPSRLGYSKGPLEEYGYAVHMPETKHPRKTQLTTDQANKSRCVTICRWVVEVINGRFKRDFRLLRIDHSNRALSYMMDYFRIAAALLNDFHVLIDNNVHANEFLNIINERISQPNRLADLVIRNNYNRRRAHFQPMAANMPEFEQFPRFSEEQMILFALGSYQIKQARSYYGEHLQPDGEFIIELGGDVPVQEVRELDGRDLWLIRGRMQSRHTRSKTYYVYIAVEPTLSGREADPHYYCHCNAGKRTVGCCAHVMKIIWYMGFARHEPTIHPPAEGLENIIDRQEL
;
A
#
# COMPACT_ATOMS: atom_id res chain seq x y z
N MET A 1 23.19 20.15 27.68
CA MET A 1 22.29 19.26 26.93
C MET A 1 23.09 18.16 26.26
N ARG A 2 22.60 16.93 26.29
CA ARG A 2 23.11 15.80 25.53
C ARG A 2 22.03 15.33 24.55
N THR A 3 22.44 14.77 23.43
CA THR A 3 21.52 14.08 22.52
C THR A 3 20.84 12.92 23.26
N GLY A 4 19.51 12.86 23.17
CA GLY A 4 18.69 11.84 23.85
C GLY A 4 18.25 12.18 25.28
N ASP A 5 18.49 13.40 25.78
CA ASP A 5 17.91 13.86 27.06
C ASP A 5 16.37 13.78 27.03
N SER A 6 15.75 13.31 28.12
CA SER A 6 14.29 13.20 28.23
C SER A 6 13.61 14.58 28.27
N ASN A 7 12.34 14.63 27.86
CA ASN A 7 11.56 15.88 27.89
C ASN A 7 11.51 16.52 29.29
N ALA A 8 11.35 15.71 30.35
CA ALA A 8 11.39 16.17 31.73
C ALA A 8 12.73 16.85 32.09
N ARG A 9 13.86 16.25 31.70
CA ARG A 9 15.21 16.80 31.95
C ARG A 9 15.43 18.08 31.16
N LEU A 10 15.03 18.09 29.90
CA LEU A 10 15.13 19.27 29.05
C LEU A 10 14.24 20.40 29.57
N ALA A 11 13.00 20.12 29.97
CA ALA A 11 12.08 21.09 30.56
C ALA A 11 12.67 21.72 31.83
N SER A 12 13.34 20.94 32.69
CA SER A 12 14.08 21.46 33.85
C SER A 12 15.23 22.39 33.44
N ILE A 13 16.03 22.01 32.44
CA ILE A 13 17.12 22.84 31.91
C ILE A 13 16.59 24.17 31.36
N PHE A 14 15.46 24.13 30.63
CA PHE A 14 14.80 25.29 30.04
C PHE A 14 13.87 26.01 31.03
N LYS A 15 13.84 25.60 32.30
CA LYS A 15 13.04 26.21 33.39
C LYS A 15 11.57 26.39 33.01
N THR A 16 10.99 25.37 32.38
CA THR A 16 9.59 25.35 31.92
C THR A 16 8.91 24.06 32.34
N SER A 17 7.58 23.98 32.22
CA SER A 17 6.88 22.71 32.44
C SER A 17 7.15 21.74 31.29
N GLU A 18 7.12 20.43 31.57
CA GLU A 18 7.30 19.41 30.55
C GLU A 18 6.26 19.51 29.42
N SER A 19 5.02 19.84 29.77
CA SER A 19 3.94 20.10 28.79
C SER A 19 4.24 21.28 27.87
N THR A 20 4.78 22.37 28.41
CA THR A 20 5.15 23.56 27.64
C THR A 20 6.35 23.29 26.75
N PHE A 21 7.35 22.57 27.27
CA PHE A 21 8.51 22.14 26.51
C PHE A 21 8.14 21.22 25.34
N GLN A 22 7.24 20.26 25.57
CA GLN A 22 6.73 19.39 24.52
C GLN A 22 5.98 20.17 23.42
N ARG A 23 5.22 21.20 23.80
CA ARG A 23 4.57 22.09 22.83
C ARG A 23 5.59 22.86 21.99
N MET A 24 6.61 23.44 22.63
CA MET A 24 7.71 24.13 21.94
C MET A 24 8.48 23.19 20.98
N LEU A 25 8.72 21.94 21.38
CA LEU A 25 9.33 20.94 20.50
C LEU A 25 8.46 20.62 19.29
N ASN A 26 7.14 20.53 19.47
CA ASN A 26 6.21 20.28 18.38
C ASN A 26 6.15 21.48 17.42
N GLU A 27 6.08 22.71 17.95
CA GLU A 27 6.13 23.94 17.15
C GLU A 27 7.45 24.06 16.37
N GLY A 28 8.59 23.78 17.03
CA GLY A 28 9.89 23.79 16.37
C GLY A 28 10.03 22.69 15.30
N ARG A 29 9.47 21.50 15.54
CA ARG A 29 9.40 20.44 14.53
C ARG A 29 8.53 20.83 13.36
N GLU A 30 7.37 21.44 13.60
CA GLU A 30 6.51 21.94 12.52
C GLU A 30 7.22 23.04 11.72
N ALA A 31 7.84 24.02 12.37
CA ALA A 31 8.60 25.06 11.68
C ALA A 31 9.75 24.46 10.84
N LEU A 32 10.48 23.47 11.36
CA LEU A 32 11.49 22.76 10.59
C LEU A 32 10.87 21.98 9.40
N LEU A 33 9.73 21.34 9.59
CA LEU A 33 9.03 20.61 8.52
C LEU A 33 8.43 21.53 7.45
N VAL A 34 8.00 22.74 7.82
CA VAL A 34 7.37 23.71 6.91
C VAL A 34 8.40 24.56 6.19
N ASP A 35 9.47 25.00 6.87
CA ASP A 35 10.41 25.97 6.31
C ASP A 35 11.76 25.31 5.93
N TYR A 36 12.31 24.47 6.80
CA TYR A 36 13.67 23.94 6.61
C TYR A 36 13.71 22.74 5.66
N VAL A 37 12.80 21.77 5.83
CA VAL A 37 12.77 20.56 5.01
C VAL A 37 12.48 20.86 3.53
N PRO A 38 11.50 21.72 3.18
CA PRO A 38 11.24 22.09 1.79
C PRO A 38 12.41 22.79 1.14
N SER A 39 12.99 23.78 1.81
CA SER A 39 14.04 24.62 1.23
C SER A 39 15.42 23.95 1.15
N ARG A 40 15.76 23.04 2.06
CA ARG A 40 17.14 22.51 2.19
C ARG A 40 17.31 21.02 1.96
N LEU A 41 16.24 20.22 2.10
CA LEU A 41 16.29 18.78 1.82
C LEU A 41 15.68 18.42 0.46
N GLY A 42 15.41 19.42 -0.39
CA GLY A 42 14.93 19.22 -1.77
C GLY A 42 13.46 18.82 -1.88
N TYR A 43 12.65 19.12 -0.85
CA TYR A 43 11.20 18.86 -0.90
C TYR A 43 10.41 19.99 -1.58
N SER A 44 11.02 21.17 -1.81
CA SER A 44 10.44 22.19 -2.68
C SER A 44 10.61 21.75 -4.14
N LYS A 45 9.52 21.73 -4.91
CA LYS A 45 9.59 21.46 -6.35
C LYS A 45 10.43 22.49 -7.12
N GLY A 46 10.47 23.73 -6.63
CA GLY A 46 11.06 24.90 -7.28
C GLY A 46 12.45 24.67 -7.88
N PRO A 47 13.49 24.31 -7.09
CA PRO A 47 14.84 24.17 -7.63
C PRO A 47 14.95 23.11 -8.75
N LEU A 48 14.22 21.99 -8.65
CA LEU A 48 14.28 20.93 -9.66
C LEU A 48 13.48 21.30 -10.92
N GLU A 49 12.33 21.95 -10.77
CA GLU A 49 11.53 22.47 -11.89
C GLU A 49 12.27 23.57 -12.65
N GLU A 50 13.04 24.41 -11.95
CA GLU A 50 13.92 25.43 -12.54
C GLU A 50 15.02 24.83 -13.44
N TYR A 51 15.49 23.62 -13.12
CA TYR A 51 16.42 22.86 -13.96
C TYR A 51 15.73 22.04 -15.07
N GLY A 52 14.43 22.22 -15.29
CA GLY A 52 13.66 21.55 -16.34
C GLY A 52 13.21 20.12 -15.99
N TYR A 53 13.33 19.69 -14.74
CA TYR A 53 12.84 18.37 -14.32
C TYR A 53 11.33 18.40 -14.05
N ALA A 54 10.62 17.35 -14.47
CA ALA A 54 9.23 17.12 -14.10
C ALA A 54 9.16 16.51 -12.69
N VAL A 55 8.74 17.30 -11.70
CA VAL A 55 8.71 16.86 -10.29
C VAL A 55 7.33 16.35 -9.89
N HIS A 56 7.29 15.07 -9.51
CA HIS A 56 6.07 14.40 -9.06
C HIS A 56 6.24 13.85 -7.64
N MET A 57 5.22 14.06 -6.81
CA MET A 57 5.16 13.54 -5.45
C MET A 57 3.85 12.78 -5.26
N PRO A 58 3.80 11.75 -4.38
CA PRO A 58 2.53 11.12 -4.03
C PRO A 58 1.58 12.14 -3.43
N GLU A 59 0.31 12.03 -3.78
CA GLU A 59 -0.72 12.95 -3.32
C GLU A 59 -0.99 12.77 -1.84
N THR A 60 -1.13 13.90 -1.15
CA THR A 60 -1.55 13.91 0.25
C THR A 60 -3.05 14.09 0.30
N LYS A 61 -3.71 13.28 1.13
CA LYS A 61 -5.16 13.38 1.31
C LYS A 61 -5.51 14.72 1.95
N HIS A 62 -6.40 15.47 1.30
CA HIS A 62 -6.88 16.75 1.82
C HIS A 62 -7.52 16.60 3.22
N PRO A 63 -7.31 17.56 4.13
CA PRO A 63 -8.03 17.62 5.40
C PRO A 63 -9.54 17.45 5.20
N ARG A 64 -10.20 16.68 6.07
CA ARG A 64 -11.64 16.32 6.03
C ARG A 64 -12.09 15.35 4.93
N LYS A 65 -11.22 14.93 4.01
CA LYS A 65 -11.53 13.81 3.11
C LYS A 65 -11.18 12.49 3.78
N THR A 66 -11.90 11.42 3.40
CA THR A 66 -11.65 10.06 3.92
C THR A 66 -10.61 9.31 3.07
N GLN A 67 -10.56 9.58 1.76
CA GLN A 67 -9.67 8.95 0.78
C GLN A 67 -9.20 9.96 -0.28
N LEU A 68 -8.16 9.60 -1.04
CA LEU A 68 -7.77 10.27 -2.27
C LEU A 68 -8.85 10.11 -3.35
N THR A 69 -8.94 11.07 -4.27
CA THR A 69 -9.72 10.88 -5.51
C THR A 69 -9.08 9.81 -6.40
N THR A 70 -9.81 9.30 -7.39
CA THR A 70 -9.26 8.30 -8.34
C THR A 70 -8.03 8.85 -9.07
N ASP A 71 -8.10 10.07 -9.61
CA ASP A 71 -6.98 10.74 -10.27
C ASP A 71 -5.76 10.90 -9.33
N GLN A 72 -5.97 11.40 -8.11
CA GLN A 72 -4.88 11.55 -7.14
C GLN A 72 -4.25 10.20 -6.75
N ALA A 73 -5.08 9.17 -6.56
CA ALA A 73 -4.62 7.83 -6.20
C ALA A 73 -3.85 7.16 -7.36
N ASN A 74 -4.28 7.40 -8.60
CA ASN A 74 -3.62 6.95 -9.83
C ASN A 74 -2.26 7.64 -10.02
N LYS A 75 -2.21 8.97 -9.93
CA LYS A 75 -0.95 9.76 -9.98
C LYS A 75 0.03 9.31 -8.90
N SER A 76 -0.45 9.12 -7.68
CA SER A 76 0.35 8.58 -6.58
C SER A 76 0.90 7.18 -6.91
N ARG A 77 0.12 6.33 -7.57
CA ARG A 77 0.59 5.00 -7.98
C ARG A 77 1.75 5.11 -8.96
N CYS A 78 1.68 5.96 -9.98
CA CYS A 78 2.77 6.18 -10.93
C CYS A 78 4.07 6.54 -10.21
N VAL A 79 4.01 7.48 -9.26
CA VAL A 79 5.18 7.83 -8.44
C VAL A 79 5.71 6.64 -7.66
N THR A 80 4.83 5.85 -7.03
CA THR A 80 5.28 4.68 -6.25
C THR A 80 5.84 3.53 -7.11
N ILE A 81 5.47 3.42 -8.39
CA ILE A 81 6.06 2.46 -9.32
C ILE A 81 7.51 2.87 -9.60
N CYS A 82 7.75 4.14 -9.94
CA CYS A 82 9.11 4.66 -10.17
C CYS A 82 9.97 4.59 -8.89
N ARG A 83 9.36 4.84 -7.72
CA ARG A 83 10.04 4.75 -6.42
C ARG A 83 10.69 3.39 -6.17
N TRP A 84 10.12 2.30 -6.70
CA TRP A 84 10.68 0.97 -6.51
C TRP A 84 12.12 0.85 -7.04
N VAL A 85 12.43 1.43 -8.20
CA VAL A 85 13.79 1.41 -8.77
C VAL A 85 14.78 2.10 -7.83
N VAL A 86 14.38 3.26 -7.29
CA VAL A 86 15.17 4.02 -6.30
C VAL A 86 15.37 3.20 -5.02
N GLU A 87 14.32 2.52 -4.53
CA GLU A 87 14.39 1.67 -3.35
C GLU A 87 15.30 0.46 -3.56
N VAL A 88 15.33 -0.15 -4.76
CA VAL A 88 16.24 -1.25 -5.09
C VAL A 88 17.69 -0.78 -5.07
N ILE A 89 18.00 0.36 -5.71
CA ILE A 89 19.36 0.93 -5.70
C ILE A 89 19.78 1.28 -4.27
N ASN A 90 18.93 1.97 -3.52
CA ASN A 90 19.19 2.27 -2.10
C ASN A 90 19.35 1.01 -1.25
N GLY A 91 18.63 -0.06 -1.59
CA GLY A 91 18.77 -1.37 -0.97
C GLY A 91 20.16 -1.97 -1.17
N ARG A 92 20.73 -1.88 -2.40
CA ARG A 92 22.12 -2.30 -2.69
C ARG A 92 23.11 -1.53 -1.84
N PHE A 93 23.01 -0.20 -1.81
CA PHE A 93 23.86 0.64 -0.95
C PHE A 93 23.83 0.21 0.51
N LYS A 94 22.63 0.04 1.09
CA LYS A 94 22.47 -0.30 2.51
C LYS A 94 22.87 -1.74 2.85
N ARG A 95 22.76 -2.66 1.89
CA ARG A 95 23.11 -4.07 2.07
C ARG A 95 24.63 -4.24 2.02
N ASP A 96 25.26 -3.65 1.02
CA ASP A 96 26.65 -3.93 0.67
C ASP A 96 27.62 -3.00 1.42
N PHE A 97 27.18 -1.78 1.77
CA PHE A 97 27.98 -0.81 2.53
C PHE A 97 27.35 -0.54 3.89
N ARG A 98 27.78 -1.29 4.91
CA ARG A 98 27.32 -1.13 6.31
C ARG A 98 27.43 0.32 6.80
N LEU A 99 28.47 1.03 6.36
CA LEU A 99 28.67 2.45 6.65
C LEU A 99 27.41 3.27 6.33
N LEU A 100 26.69 2.99 5.25
CA LEU A 100 25.52 3.79 4.82
C LEU A 100 24.21 3.43 5.54
N ARG A 101 24.25 2.56 6.55
CA ARG A 101 23.07 2.14 7.33
C ARG A 101 23.20 2.42 8.84
N ILE A 102 24.36 2.83 9.31
CA ILE A 102 24.60 3.07 10.74
C ILE A 102 24.49 4.55 11.08
N ASP A 103 24.32 4.85 12.37
CA ASP A 103 24.38 6.22 12.86
C ASP A 103 25.82 6.75 12.79
N HIS A 104 25.96 8.00 12.33
CA HIS A 104 27.25 8.63 12.13
C HIS A 104 27.56 9.66 13.22
N SER A 105 28.84 9.73 13.60
CA SER A 105 29.32 10.86 14.41
C SER A 105 29.38 12.13 13.56
N ASN A 106 29.27 13.30 14.20
CA ASN A 106 29.31 14.59 13.51
C ASN A 106 30.60 14.79 12.67
N ARG A 107 31.72 14.15 13.06
CA ARG A 107 32.98 14.18 12.30
C ARG A 107 32.94 13.30 11.05
N ALA A 108 32.24 12.17 11.09
CA ALA A 108 32.10 11.30 9.93
C ALA A 108 31.09 11.86 8.91
N LEU A 109 30.10 12.64 9.38
CA LEU A 109 29.09 13.26 8.51
C LEU A 109 29.68 14.20 7.45
N SER A 110 30.80 14.88 7.74
CA SER A 110 31.45 15.76 6.75
C SER A 110 31.98 15.02 5.53
N TYR A 111 32.22 13.70 5.62
CA TYR A 111 32.71 12.86 4.53
C TYR A 111 31.62 11.97 3.92
N MET A 112 30.36 12.13 4.34
CA MET A 112 29.26 11.24 3.96
C MET A 112 29.10 11.10 2.44
N MET A 113 29.15 12.23 1.74
CA MET A 113 28.95 12.24 0.29
C MET A 113 30.13 11.64 -0.46
N ASP A 114 31.35 11.74 0.08
CA ASP A 114 32.52 11.09 -0.52
C ASP A 114 32.42 9.58 -0.38
N TYR A 115 32.02 9.09 0.80
CA TYR A 115 31.75 7.66 1.00
C TYR A 115 30.63 7.17 0.09
N PHE A 116 29.55 7.94 -0.08
CA PHE A 116 28.47 7.58 -0.99
C PHE A 116 28.95 7.50 -2.45
N ARG A 117 29.76 8.46 -2.90
CA ARG A 117 30.34 8.47 -4.26
C ARG A 117 31.26 7.27 -4.50
N ILE A 118 32.12 6.92 -3.53
CA ILE A 118 32.98 5.75 -3.61
C ILE A 118 32.14 4.47 -3.69
N ALA A 119 31.13 4.33 -2.82
CA ALA A 119 30.20 3.20 -2.87
C ALA A 119 29.47 3.11 -4.21
N ALA A 120 29.05 4.26 -4.78
CA ALA A 120 28.38 4.31 -6.07
C ALA A 120 29.31 3.86 -7.21
N ALA A 121 30.57 4.30 -7.20
CA ALA A 121 31.57 3.86 -8.18
C ALA A 121 31.79 2.35 -8.12
N LEU A 122 31.91 1.79 -6.90
CA LEU A 122 32.04 0.34 -6.70
C LEU A 122 30.80 -0.43 -7.16
N LEU A 123 29.60 0.07 -6.87
CA LEU A 123 28.37 -0.54 -7.39
C LEU A 123 28.34 -0.52 -8.92
N ASN A 124 28.71 0.58 -9.55
CA ASN A 124 28.68 0.70 -11.01
C ASN A 124 29.68 -0.24 -11.70
N ASP A 125 30.86 -0.48 -11.09
CA ASP A 125 31.90 -1.34 -11.67
C ASP A 125 31.62 -2.83 -11.47
N PHE A 126 31.07 -3.20 -10.31
CA PHE A 126 30.97 -4.62 -9.91
C PHE A 126 29.55 -5.20 -9.88
N HIS A 127 28.49 -4.38 -9.85
CA HIS A 127 27.13 -4.93 -9.85
C HIS A 127 26.54 -5.06 -11.24
N VAL A 128 25.74 -6.11 -11.40
CA VAL A 128 24.85 -6.26 -12.56
C VAL A 128 23.89 -5.07 -12.60
N LEU A 129 23.83 -4.42 -13.77
CA LEU A 129 22.92 -3.32 -14.04
C LEU A 129 21.47 -3.74 -13.78
N ILE A 130 20.65 -2.80 -13.30
CA ILE A 130 19.22 -3.06 -13.16
C ILE A 130 18.61 -3.00 -14.55
N ASP A 131 18.05 -4.11 -14.99
CA ASP A 131 17.27 -4.17 -16.21
C ASP A 131 15.79 -3.89 -15.93
N ASN A 132 15.06 -3.58 -16.99
CA ASN A 132 13.62 -3.41 -16.94
C ASN A 132 12.93 -4.69 -16.47
N ASN A 133 11.80 -4.51 -15.80
CA ASN A 133 10.94 -5.63 -15.49
C ASN A 133 10.45 -6.28 -16.79
N VAL A 134 10.37 -7.61 -16.82
CA VAL A 134 9.89 -8.38 -17.98
C VAL A 134 8.49 -7.94 -18.45
N HIS A 135 7.66 -7.39 -17.55
CA HIS A 135 6.31 -6.89 -17.85
C HIS A 135 6.22 -5.35 -17.98
N ALA A 136 7.35 -4.66 -18.17
CA ALA A 136 7.36 -3.19 -18.17
C ALA A 136 6.43 -2.59 -19.24
N ASN A 137 6.38 -3.18 -20.44
CA ASN A 137 5.53 -2.70 -21.52
C ASN A 137 4.04 -2.94 -21.22
N GLU A 138 3.68 -4.12 -20.69
CA GLU A 138 2.32 -4.42 -20.26
C GLU A 138 1.86 -3.49 -19.14
N PHE A 139 2.75 -3.17 -18.20
CA PHE A 139 2.44 -2.19 -17.16
C PHE A 139 2.13 -0.82 -17.76
N LEU A 140 2.92 -0.35 -18.74
CA LEU A 140 2.68 0.93 -19.41
C LEU A 140 1.33 0.93 -20.14
N ASN A 141 1.01 -0.14 -20.86
CA ASN A 141 -0.28 -0.26 -21.55
C ASN A 141 -1.46 -0.17 -20.55
N ILE A 142 -1.39 -0.90 -19.43
CA ILE A 142 -2.41 -0.86 -18.38
C ILE A 142 -2.54 0.53 -17.77
N ILE A 143 -1.41 1.18 -17.48
CA ILE A 143 -1.38 2.53 -16.92
C ILE A 143 -2.09 3.47 -17.89
N ASN A 144 -1.69 3.48 -19.16
CA ASN A 144 -2.25 4.38 -20.17
C ASN A 144 -3.75 4.16 -20.39
N GLU A 145 -4.21 2.90 -20.38
CA GLU A 145 -5.62 2.55 -20.49
C GLU A 145 -6.45 3.05 -19.31
N ARG A 146 -5.90 2.98 -18.09
CA ARG A 146 -6.67 3.16 -16.84
C ARG A 146 -6.48 4.50 -16.13
N ILE A 147 -5.39 5.23 -16.41
CA ILE A 147 -4.98 6.43 -15.65
C ILE A 147 -6.10 7.47 -15.56
N SER A 148 -6.85 7.65 -16.65
CA SER A 148 -7.93 8.63 -16.77
C SER A 148 -9.32 8.04 -16.51
N GLN A 149 -9.42 6.74 -16.21
CA GLN A 149 -10.71 6.09 -15.98
C GLN A 149 -11.23 6.39 -14.57
N PRO A 150 -12.52 6.75 -14.42
CA PRO A 150 -13.15 6.85 -13.11
C PRO A 150 -13.36 5.45 -12.51
N ASN A 151 -13.38 5.36 -11.18
CA ASN A 151 -13.70 4.12 -10.50
C ASN A 151 -15.23 4.01 -10.32
N ARG A 152 -15.91 3.45 -11.33
CA ARG A 152 -17.37 3.31 -11.37
C ARG A 152 -17.92 2.48 -10.21
N LEU A 153 -17.20 1.44 -9.78
CA LEU A 153 -17.59 0.64 -8.62
C LEU A 153 -17.53 1.46 -7.32
N ALA A 154 -16.53 2.33 -7.16
CA ALA A 154 -16.47 3.23 -6.02
C ALA A 154 -17.68 4.17 -5.99
N ASP A 155 -18.07 4.72 -7.14
CA ASP A 155 -19.23 5.61 -7.24
C ASP A 155 -20.54 4.88 -6.91
N LEU A 156 -20.71 3.65 -7.42
CA LEU A 156 -21.84 2.77 -7.10
C LEU A 156 -21.94 2.48 -5.59
N VAL A 157 -20.84 1.99 -5.01
CA VAL A 157 -20.77 1.62 -3.59
C VAL A 157 -21.06 2.81 -2.68
N ILE A 158 -20.51 3.99 -3.01
CA ILE A 158 -20.70 5.22 -2.24
C ILE A 158 -22.13 5.72 -2.36
N ARG A 159 -22.67 5.82 -3.59
CA ARG A 159 -24.04 6.27 -3.85
C ARG A 159 -25.07 5.41 -3.12
N ASN A 160 -24.89 4.10 -3.13
CA ASN A 160 -25.82 3.16 -2.49
C ASN A 160 -25.53 2.89 -1.00
N ASN A 161 -24.46 3.46 -0.43
CA ASN A 161 -24.07 3.28 0.96
C ASN A 161 -23.90 1.81 1.37
N TYR A 162 -23.32 0.97 0.52
CA TYR A 162 -23.23 -0.49 0.79
C TYR A 162 -22.45 -0.86 2.05
N ASN A 163 -21.58 0.01 2.57
CA ASN A 163 -20.90 -0.22 3.85
C ASN A 163 -21.91 -0.37 5.02
N ARG A 164 -23.08 0.29 4.91
CA ARG A 164 -24.14 0.26 5.94
C ARG A 164 -25.18 -0.85 5.70
N ARG A 165 -25.25 -1.38 4.48
CA ARG A 165 -26.21 -2.42 4.08
C ARG A 165 -25.67 -3.80 4.44
N ARG A 166 -25.83 -4.24 5.69
CA ARG A 166 -25.34 -5.57 6.10
C ARG A 166 -26.20 -6.72 5.58
N ALA A 167 -27.52 -6.59 5.62
CA ALA A 167 -28.47 -7.64 5.22
C ALA A 167 -28.34 -8.10 3.77
N HIS A 168 -27.87 -7.23 2.87
CA HIS A 168 -27.71 -7.55 1.44
C HIS A 168 -26.49 -8.42 1.11
N PHE A 169 -25.65 -8.74 2.11
CA PHE A 169 -24.43 -9.49 1.92
C PHE A 169 -24.41 -10.69 2.84
N GLN A 170 -24.18 -11.86 2.27
CA GLN A 170 -24.14 -13.12 2.99
C GLN A 170 -22.70 -13.65 3.01
N PRO A 171 -22.19 -14.15 4.14
CA PRO A 171 -20.86 -14.75 4.19
C PRO A 171 -20.71 -15.86 3.16
N MET A 172 -19.63 -15.83 2.39
CA MET A 172 -19.30 -16.92 1.48
C MET A 172 -18.73 -18.08 2.28
N ALA A 173 -19.44 -19.21 2.29
CA ALA A 173 -18.96 -20.44 2.87
C ALA A 173 -18.29 -21.32 1.80
N ALA A 174 -17.31 -22.13 2.20
CA ALA A 174 -16.53 -22.96 1.27
C ALA A 174 -17.38 -24.00 0.51
N ASN A 175 -18.56 -24.33 1.02
CA ASN A 175 -19.51 -25.25 0.39
C ASN A 175 -20.45 -24.58 -0.63
N MET A 176 -20.39 -23.25 -0.79
CA MET A 176 -21.19 -22.54 -1.79
C MET A 176 -20.59 -22.74 -3.20
N PRO A 177 -21.38 -23.11 -4.22
CA PRO A 177 -20.89 -23.19 -5.61
C PRO A 177 -20.22 -21.89 -6.09
N GLU A 178 -20.71 -20.75 -5.63
CA GLU A 178 -20.19 -19.42 -5.93
C GLU A 178 -18.79 -19.20 -5.39
N PHE A 179 -18.43 -19.92 -4.32
CA PHE A 179 -17.06 -19.96 -3.86
C PHE A 179 -16.20 -20.54 -4.98
N GLU A 180 -16.47 -21.74 -5.49
CA GLU A 180 -15.64 -22.41 -6.52
C GLU A 180 -15.59 -21.70 -7.87
N GLN A 181 -16.67 -21.04 -8.26
CA GLN A 181 -16.80 -20.33 -9.54
C GLN A 181 -16.05 -18.99 -9.62
N PHE A 182 -15.47 -18.50 -8.52
CA PHE A 182 -14.65 -17.28 -8.59
C PHE A 182 -13.48 -17.44 -9.59
N PRO A 183 -13.18 -16.42 -10.43
CA PRO A 183 -12.13 -16.53 -11.44
C PRO A 183 -10.76 -16.88 -10.88
N ARG A 184 -10.11 -17.88 -11.47
CA ARG A 184 -8.74 -18.27 -11.10
C ARG A 184 -7.72 -17.35 -11.75
N PHE A 185 -6.72 -16.92 -10.99
CA PHE A 185 -5.63 -16.05 -11.45
C PHE A 185 -4.31 -16.79 -11.36
N SER A 186 -3.46 -16.69 -12.40
CA SER A 186 -2.04 -17.05 -12.27
C SER A 186 -1.26 -15.97 -11.50
N GLU A 187 -0.07 -16.32 -11.00
CA GLU A 187 0.81 -15.35 -10.34
C GLU A 187 1.17 -14.18 -11.28
N GLU A 188 1.45 -14.46 -12.55
CA GLU A 188 1.71 -13.45 -13.57
C GLU A 188 0.51 -12.51 -13.76
N GLN A 189 -0.71 -13.06 -13.86
CA GLN A 189 -1.92 -12.24 -13.98
C GLN A 189 -2.12 -11.33 -12.76
N MET A 190 -1.80 -11.81 -11.55
CA MET A 190 -1.84 -10.97 -10.34
C MET A 190 -0.76 -9.88 -10.36
N ILE A 191 0.45 -10.17 -10.87
CA ILE A 191 1.52 -9.18 -11.03
C ILE A 191 1.07 -8.07 -11.97
N LEU A 192 0.48 -8.43 -13.12
CA LEU A 192 -0.10 -7.48 -14.07
C LEU A 192 -1.25 -6.67 -13.44
N PHE A 193 -2.14 -7.33 -12.70
CA PHE A 193 -3.26 -6.66 -12.03
C PHE A 193 -2.82 -5.65 -10.96
N ALA A 194 -1.77 -5.92 -10.19
CA ALA A 194 -1.22 -5.00 -9.18
C ALA A 194 -0.17 -4.00 -9.71
N LEU A 195 0.31 -4.21 -10.95
CA LEU A 195 1.49 -3.55 -11.51
C LEU A 195 2.73 -3.79 -10.63
N GLY A 196 2.96 -5.06 -10.29
CA GLY A 196 4.12 -5.51 -9.52
C GLY A 196 3.78 -6.44 -8.36
N SER A 197 4.80 -7.16 -7.88
CA SER A 197 4.65 -8.23 -6.87
C SER A 197 4.48 -7.74 -5.43
N TYR A 198 4.71 -6.46 -5.14
CA TYR A 198 4.68 -5.94 -3.76
C TYR A 198 3.32 -6.16 -3.08
N GLN A 199 2.22 -5.92 -3.80
CA GLN A 199 0.88 -6.07 -3.22
C GLN A 199 0.53 -7.54 -2.94
N ILE A 200 1.08 -8.46 -3.73
CA ILE A 200 0.93 -9.92 -3.54
C ILE A 200 1.67 -10.35 -2.26
N LYS A 201 2.91 -9.87 -2.07
CA LYS A 201 3.68 -10.13 -0.84
C LYS A 201 2.95 -9.60 0.40
N GLN A 202 2.39 -8.38 0.30
CA GLN A 202 1.59 -7.82 1.38
C GLN A 202 0.31 -8.64 1.62
N ALA A 203 -0.38 -9.10 0.58
CA ALA A 203 -1.58 -9.92 0.71
C ALA A 203 -1.35 -11.18 1.54
N ARG A 204 -0.23 -11.88 1.33
CA ARG A 204 0.18 -13.05 2.14
C ARG A 204 0.32 -12.69 3.63
N SER A 205 0.97 -11.56 3.93
CA SER A 205 1.14 -11.05 5.30
C SER A 205 -0.19 -10.69 5.95
N TYR A 206 -1.07 -9.99 5.23
CA TYR A 206 -2.41 -9.72 5.74
C TYR A 206 -3.20 -11.01 5.97
N TYR A 207 -3.01 -12.06 5.17
CA TYR A 207 -3.70 -13.33 5.35
C TYR A 207 -3.28 -14.04 6.64
N GLY A 208 -1.98 -14.20 6.89
CA GLY A 208 -1.47 -14.82 8.13
C GLY A 208 -1.97 -14.11 9.39
N GLU A 209 -1.90 -12.77 9.44
CA GLU A 209 -2.42 -11.99 10.58
C GLU A 209 -3.93 -12.17 10.82
N HIS A 210 -4.72 -12.51 9.78
CA HIS A 210 -6.17 -12.70 9.93
C HIS A 210 -6.57 -14.15 10.20
N LEU A 211 -5.65 -15.11 10.13
CA LEU A 211 -5.90 -16.49 10.58
C LEU A 211 -5.82 -16.63 12.11
N GLN A 212 -5.36 -15.60 12.81
CA GLN A 212 -5.34 -15.59 14.28
C GLN A 212 -6.78 -15.62 14.83
N PRO A 213 -7.01 -16.19 16.03
CA PRO A 213 -8.35 -16.42 16.58
C PRO A 213 -9.25 -15.17 16.68
N ASP A 214 -8.67 -13.97 16.66
CA ASP A 214 -9.36 -12.67 16.71
C ASP A 214 -9.39 -11.92 15.35
N GLY A 215 -8.90 -12.56 14.28
CA GLY A 215 -8.85 -12.00 12.93
C GLY A 215 -10.20 -11.97 12.23
N GLU A 216 -10.80 -10.79 12.08
CA GLU A 216 -12.01 -10.62 11.27
C GLU A 216 -11.67 -10.44 9.78
N PHE A 217 -11.40 -11.54 9.06
CA PHE A 217 -11.46 -11.56 7.60
C PHE A 217 -12.72 -12.27 7.13
N ILE A 218 -13.66 -11.50 6.59
CA ILE A 218 -14.93 -12.05 6.13
C ILE A 218 -15.13 -11.64 4.68
N ILE A 219 -15.32 -12.63 3.81
CA ILE A 219 -15.71 -12.45 2.42
C ILE A 219 -17.20 -12.76 2.33
N GLU A 220 -17.95 -11.86 1.74
CA GLU A 220 -19.41 -11.91 1.66
C GLU A 220 -19.83 -11.70 0.19
N LEU A 221 -20.85 -12.43 -0.26
CA LEU A 221 -21.47 -12.27 -1.57
C LEU A 221 -22.72 -11.40 -1.44
N GLY A 222 -22.90 -10.49 -2.39
CA GLY A 222 -24.06 -9.61 -2.48
C GLY A 222 -25.30 -10.33 -3.01
N GLY A 223 -25.95 -11.15 -2.16
CA GLY A 223 -27.10 -11.97 -2.55
C GLY A 223 -28.34 -11.17 -2.99
N ASP A 224 -28.60 -10.03 -2.35
CA ASP A 224 -29.76 -9.17 -2.63
C ASP A 224 -29.35 -7.82 -3.26
N VAL A 225 -28.20 -7.77 -3.93
CA VAL A 225 -27.77 -6.58 -4.67
C VAL A 225 -28.49 -6.62 -6.02
N PRO A 226 -29.27 -5.59 -6.40
CA PRO A 226 -29.98 -5.61 -7.67
C PRO A 226 -29.00 -5.80 -8.82
N VAL A 227 -29.24 -6.82 -9.66
CA VAL A 227 -28.41 -7.10 -10.84
C VAL A 227 -28.30 -5.85 -11.73
N GLN A 228 -29.36 -5.05 -11.87
CA GLN A 228 -29.30 -3.76 -12.55
C GLN A 228 -28.20 -2.83 -12.02
N GLU A 229 -28.00 -2.71 -10.70
CA GLU A 229 -27.03 -1.77 -10.11
C GLU A 229 -25.59 -2.13 -10.50
N VAL A 230 -25.27 -3.43 -10.60
CA VAL A 230 -23.94 -3.90 -11.02
C VAL A 230 -23.77 -3.92 -12.54
N ARG A 231 -24.85 -4.15 -13.30
CA ARG A 231 -24.85 -4.02 -14.78
C ARG A 231 -24.53 -2.60 -15.24
N GLU A 232 -24.81 -1.57 -14.43
CA GLU A 232 -24.42 -0.19 -14.75
C GLU A 232 -22.89 -0.01 -14.93
N LEU A 233 -22.07 -0.95 -14.45
CA LEU A 233 -20.61 -0.86 -14.55
C LEU A 233 -20.12 -1.08 -15.99
N ASP A 234 -20.55 -2.16 -16.63
CA ASP A 234 -20.10 -2.58 -17.96
C ASP A 234 -21.12 -3.39 -18.79
N GLY A 235 -22.38 -3.45 -18.34
CA GLY A 235 -23.47 -4.13 -19.03
C GLY A 235 -23.65 -5.61 -18.69
N ARG A 236 -22.69 -6.23 -17.98
CA ARG A 236 -22.70 -7.66 -17.64
C ARG A 236 -23.34 -7.95 -16.28
N ASP A 237 -23.77 -9.19 -16.10
CA ASP A 237 -24.33 -9.69 -14.84
C ASP A 237 -23.19 -10.09 -13.89
N LEU A 238 -22.65 -9.11 -13.17
CA LEU A 238 -21.50 -9.30 -12.31
C LEU A 238 -21.92 -9.75 -10.90
N TRP A 239 -21.09 -10.57 -10.26
CA TRP A 239 -21.15 -10.79 -8.82
C TRP A 239 -20.53 -9.65 -8.07
N LEU A 240 -21.19 -9.18 -7.01
CA LEU A 240 -20.62 -8.22 -6.08
C LEU A 240 -20.14 -8.91 -4.81
N ILE A 241 -18.82 -8.95 -4.62
CA ILE A 241 -18.17 -9.49 -3.44
C ILE A 241 -17.75 -8.34 -2.52
N ARG A 242 -17.97 -8.51 -1.22
CA ARG A 242 -17.53 -7.60 -0.17
C ARG A 242 -16.58 -8.30 0.79
N GLY A 243 -15.37 -7.79 0.92
CA GLY A 243 -14.45 -8.14 1.99
C GLY A 243 -14.51 -7.15 3.14
N ARG A 244 -14.54 -7.67 4.37
CA ARG A 244 -14.32 -6.90 5.61
C ARG A 244 -12.98 -7.30 6.20
N MET A 245 -12.14 -6.31 6.47
CA MET A 245 -10.77 -6.51 6.93
C MET A 245 -10.44 -5.51 8.04
N GLN A 246 -9.97 -5.98 9.19
CA GLN A 246 -9.51 -5.08 10.25
C GLN A 246 -8.19 -4.38 9.87
N SER A 247 -8.02 -3.12 10.28
CA SER A 247 -6.78 -2.38 10.05
C SER A 247 -5.67 -2.86 10.99
N ARG A 248 -4.52 -3.22 10.41
CA ARG A 248 -3.28 -3.54 11.17
C ARG A 248 -2.73 -2.42 12.07
N HIS A 249 -3.17 -1.18 11.87
CA HIS A 249 -2.68 -0.03 12.62
C HIS A 249 -3.58 0.34 13.80
N THR A 250 -4.86 -0.05 13.75
CA THR A 250 -5.84 0.28 14.79
C THR A 250 -6.94 -0.79 14.82
N ARG A 251 -7.28 -1.32 16.00
CA ARG A 251 -8.36 -2.30 16.13
C ARG A 251 -9.75 -1.72 15.79
N SER A 252 -9.94 -0.41 15.97
CA SER A 252 -11.20 0.30 15.76
C SER A 252 -11.61 0.51 14.30
N LYS A 253 -10.74 0.20 13.34
CA LYS A 253 -10.96 0.54 11.93
C LYS A 253 -11.08 -0.72 11.08
N THR A 254 -12.19 -0.84 10.38
CA THR A 254 -12.42 -1.90 9.38
C THR A 254 -12.40 -1.29 7.99
N TYR A 255 -11.63 -1.88 7.09
CA TYR A 255 -11.66 -1.59 5.67
C TYR A 255 -12.69 -2.49 4.98
N TYR A 256 -13.53 -1.86 4.18
CA TYR A 256 -14.40 -2.54 3.23
C TYR A 256 -13.71 -2.57 1.87
N VAL A 257 -13.78 -3.74 1.22
CA VAL A 257 -13.26 -3.99 -0.12
C VAL A 257 -14.42 -4.54 -0.93
N TYR A 258 -14.56 -4.07 -2.16
CA TYR A 258 -15.58 -4.51 -3.10
C TYR A 258 -14.90 -4.97 -4.37
N ILE A 259 -15.35 -6.11 -4.89
CA ILE A 259 -14.95 -6.65 -6.18
C ILE A 259 -16.23 -6.98 -6.93
N ALA A 260 -16.42 -6.41 -8.12
CA ALA A 260 -17.47 -6.82 -9.04
C ALA A 260 -16.83 -7.60 -10.19
N VAL A 261 -17.25 -8.85 -10.40
CA VAL A 261 -16.58 -9.77 -11.32
C VAL A 261 -17.57 -10.70 -12.03
N GLU A 262 -17.26 -11.02 -13.28
CA GLU A 262 -17.99 -12.02 -14.06
C GLU A 262 -17.48 -13.42 -13.66
N PRO A 263 -18.31 -14.29 -13.05
CA PRO A 263 -17.89 -15.61 -12.57
C PRO A 263 -17.50 -16.58 -13.69
N THR A 264 -18.01 -16.38 -14.91
CA THR A 264 -17.75 -17.31 -16.03
C THR A 264 -16.41 -17.10 -16.73
N LEU A 265 -15.74 -15.99 -16.44
CA LEU A 265 -14.45 -15.63 -17.04
C LEU A 265 -13.29 -16.02 -16.13
N SER A 266 -12.09 -16.14 -16.71
CA SER A 266 -10.89 -16.55 -15.97
C SER A 266 -9.86 -15.42 -15.88
N GLY A 267 -9.09 -15.42 -14.79
CA GLY A 267 -7.94 -14.54 -14.59
C GLY A 267 -8.22 -13.07 -14.89
N ARG A 268 -7.32 -12.46 -15.64
CA ARG A 268 -7.39 -11.03 -15.98
C ARG A 268 -8.46 -10.70 -17.04
N GLU A 269 -8.94 -11.69 -17.80
CA GLU A 269 -10.04 -11.50 -18.76
C GLU A 269 -11.37 -11.23 -18.07
N ALA A 270 -11.53 -11.71 -16.82
CA ALA A 270 -12.68 -11.37 -16.00
C ALA A 270 -12.79 -9.85 -15.72
N ASP A 271 -11.69 -9.11 -15.91
CA ASP A 271 -11.51 -7.68 -15.66
C ASP A 271 -12.28 -7.19 -14.44
N PRO A 272 -11.88 -7.62 -13.22
CA PRO A 272 -12.64 -7.30 -12.03
C PRO A 272 -12.66 -5.78 -11.79
N HIS A 273 -13.85 -5.23 -11.60
CA HIS A 273 -13.99 -3.90 -11.01
C HIS A 273 -13.67 -4.00 -9.53
N TYR A 274 -12.95 -3.03 -8.97
CA TYR A 274 -12.61 -3.06 -7.56
C TYR A 274 -12.64 -1.68 -6.92
N TYR A 275 -13.00 -1.65 -5.65
CA TYR A 275 -12.94 -0.48 -4.80
C TYR A 275 -12.58 -0.88 -3.38
N CYS A 276 -11.73 -0.10 -2.72
CA CYS A 276 -11.43 -0.27 -1.31
C CYS A 276 -11.61 1.04 -0.57
N HIS A 277 -12.06 0.97 0.69
CA HIS A 277 -12.22 2.13 1.57
C HIS A 277 -10.89 2.67 2.14
N CYS A 278 -9.74 2.10 1.78
CA CYS A 278 -8.43 2.59 2.22
C CYS A 278 -8.02 3.89 1.50
N ASN A 279 -7.00 4.59 2.01
CA ASN A 279 -6.65 5.93 1.51
C ASN A 279 -6.49 6.03 -0.03
N ALA A 280 -5.86 5.04 -0.65
CA ALA A 280 -5.64 4.99 -2.10
C ALA A 280 -6.60 4.01 -2.83
N GLY A 281 -7.65 3.52 -2.16
CA GLY A 281 -8.48 2.42 -2.65
C GLY A 281 -9.45 2.76 -3.78
N LYS A 282 -9.49 4.04 -4.21
CA LYS A 282 -10.22 4.49 -5.40
C LYS A 282 -9.42 4.37 -6.70
N ARG A 283 -8.12 4.04 -6.65
CA ARG A 283 -7.29 3.92 -7.85
C ARG A 283 -7.81 2.83 -8.80
N THR A 284 -7.58 3.04 -10.09
CA THR A 284 -7.81 2.08 -11.17
C THR A 284 -6.49 1.55 -11.76
N VAL A 285 -5.39 2.28 -11.53
CA VAL A 285 -4.03 1.87 -11.87
C VAL A 285 -3.45 1.01 -10.75
N GLY A 286 -3.43 -0.31 -10.96
CA GLY A 286 -3.06 -1.30 -9.94
C GLY A 286 -3.97 -1.30 -8.71
N CYS A 287 -3.80 -2.21 -7.77
CA CYS A 287 -4.75 -2.37 -6.65
C CYS A 287 -4.06 -2.36 -5.28
N CYS A 288 -4.73 -1.90 -4.21
CA CYS A 288 -4.12 -1.90 -2.87
C CYS A 288 -3.99 -3.33 -2.31
N ALA A 289 -3.19 -3.50 -1.26
CA ALA A 289 -3.00 -4.81 -0.62
C ALA A 289 -4.32 -5.46 -0.15
N HIS A 290 -5.32 -4.65 0.24
CA HIS A 290 -6.64 -5.18 0.64
C HIS A 290 -7.40 -5.80 -0.54
N VAL A 291 -7.41 -5.13 -1.71
CA VAL A 291 -8.00 -5.70 -2.94
C VAL A 291 -7.22 -6.93 -3.37
N MET A 292 -5.88 -6.82 -3.42
CA MET A 292 -5.02 -7.93 -3.81
C MET A 292 -5.21 -9.13 -2.87
N LYS A 293 -5.46 -8.94 -1.58
CA LYS A 293 -5.70 -10.06 -0.67
C LYS A 293 -6.93 -10.89 -1.04
N ILE A 294 -8.03 -10.27 -1.48
CA ILE A 294 -9.21 -11.04 -1.92
C ILE A 294 -8.90 -11.75 -3.24
N ILE A 295 -8.32 -11.05 -4.22
CA ILE A 295 -7.94 -11.65 -5.52
C ILE A 295 -6.97 -12.81 -5.31
N TRP A 296 -5.95 -12.63 -4.48
CA TRP A 296 -4.95 -13.64 -4.16
C TRP A 296 -5.56 -14.84 -3.44
N TYR A 297 -6.40 -14.63 -2.42
CA TYR A 297 -7.00 -15.74 -1.68
C TYR A 297 -8.01 -16.51 -2.53
N MET A 298 -8.99 -15.80 -3.10
CA MET A 298 -10.10 -16.41 -3.85
C MET A 298 -9.66 -16.96 -5.21
N GLY A 299 -8.75 -16.27 -5.90
CA GLY A 299 -8.34 -16.60 -7.26
C GLY A 299 -7.10 -17.48 -7.36
N PHE A 300 -6.29 -17.60 -6.31
CA PHE A 300 -5.01 -18.33 -6.38
C PHE A 300 -4.79 -19.23 -5.17
N ALA A 301 -4.59 -18.66 -3.97
CA ALA A 301 -4.04 -19.37 -2.82
C ALA A 301 -4.84 -20.59 -2.39
N ARG A 302 -6.17 -20.52 -2.37
CA ARG A 302 -7.02 -21.65 -1.96
C ARG A 302 -6.98 -22.84 -2.93
N HIS A 303 -6.47 -22.65 -4.14
CA HIS A 303 -6.31 -23.69 -5.15
C HIS A 303 -4.91 -24.31 -5.12
N GLU A 304 -4.01 -23.75 -4.32
CA GLU A 304 -2.67 -24.29 -4.11
C GLU A 304 -2.69 -25.40 -3.06
N PRO A 305 -1.84 -26.44 -3.21
CA PRO A 305 -1.80 -27.58 -2.29
C PRO A 305 -1.38 -27.19 -0.87
N THR A 306 -0.61 -26.11 -0.71
CA THR A 306 -0.19 -25.56 0.58
C THR A 306 -0.20 -24.04 0.55
N ILE A 307 -0.89 -23.44 1.53
CA ILE A 307 -0.85 -21.99 1.77
C ILE A 307 0.12 -21.75 2.92
N HIS A 308 1.31 -21.25 2.62
CA HIS A 308 2.27 -20.86 3.66
C HIS A 308 1.97 -19.43 4.15
N PRO A 309 1.43 -19.24 5.38
CA PRO A 309 1.41 -17.91 5.97
C PRO A 309 2.87 -17.44 6.18
N PRO A 310 3.16 -16.15 5.99
CA PRO A 310 4.47 -15.64 6.32
C PRO A 310 4.72 -15.79 7.82
N ALA A 311 5.92 -16.28 8.17
CA ALA A 311 6.38 -16.46 9.55
C ALA A 311 5.67 -17.56 10.37
N GLU A 312 5.14 -18.60 9.73
CA GLU A 312 4.53 -19.80 10.37
C GLU A 312 5.40 -20.42 11.50
N GLY A 313 6.73 -20.25 11.45
CA GLY A 313 7.66 -20.73 12.48
C GLY A 313 7.96 -19.77 13.65
N LEU A 314 7.42 -18.54 13.66
CA LEU A 314 7.66 -17.55 14.73
C LEU A 314 6.51 -17.47 15.75
N GLU A 315 5.36 -18.05 15.44
CA GLU A 315 4.16 -17.98 16.29
C GLU A 315 4.36 -18.63 17.67
N ASN A 316 5.24 -19.64 17.74
CA ASN A 316 5.56 -20.37 18.98
C ASN A 316 6.79 -19.81 19.74
N ILE A 317 7.40 -18.71 19.28
CA ILE A 317 8.60 -18.15 19.92
C ILE A 317 8.25 -17.04 20.92
N ILE A 318 7.09 -16.40 20.78
CA ILE A 318 6.62 -15.35 21.69
C ILE A 318 5.56 -15.93 22.62
N ASP A 319 5.95 -16.91 23.42
CA ASP A 319 5.19 -17.22 24.62
C ASP A 319 5.42 -16.06 25.61
N ARG A 320 4.39 -15.23 25.80
CA ARG A 320 4.37 -14.19 26.85
C ARG A 320 4.12 -14.88 28.20
N GLN A 321 5.13 -15.57 28.71
CA GLN A 321 5.25 -15.89 30.13
C GLN A 321 6.71 -15.69 30.55
N GLU A 322 7.03 -14.45 30.89
CA GLU A 322 7.92 -14.03 31.98
C GLU A 322 8.13 -12.52 31.87
N LEU A 323 7.18 -11.76 32.43
CA LEU A 323 7.39 -10.45 33.06
C LEU A 323 6.23 -10.16 34.00
#